data_AF-A0A8T5GMZ0-F1
#
_entry.id   AF-A0A8T5GMZ0-F1
#
_cell.length_a   1.000
_cell.length_b   1.000
_cell.length_c   1.000
_cell.angle_alpha   90.00
_cell.angle_beta   90.00
_cell.angle_gamma   90.00
#
_symmetry.space_group_name_H-M   'P 1'
#
loop_
_entity.id
_entity.type
_entity.pdbx_description
1 polymer ?
#
loop_
_entity_poly.entity_id
_entity_poly.type
_entity_poly.pdbx_seq_one_letter_code
_entity_poly.pdbx_strand_id
1 'polypeptide(L)'
;MIELLFSLTGIVFGYILACIAPEELDVGKKYFVIGQHVLYTLIVILSGYYIFQISSIACIVWILVAITFFILKMKLKNKYTEVGSYIIFAVPYFINADRTFQLLLITLIFLYGFPFGTLIKIQ
;
A
#
# COMPACT_ATOMS: atom_id res chain seq x y z
N MET A 1 3.15 13.85 9.75
CA MET A 1 4.27 13.83 8.76
C MET A 1 5.35 12.81 9.10
N ILE A 2 5.97 12.87 10.29
CA ILE A 2 6.97 11.85 10.72
C ILE A 2 6.37 10.44 10.68
N GLU A 3 5.12 10.28 11.09
CA GLU A 3 4.43 8.99 11.10
C GLU A 3 4.26 8.40 9.69
N LEU A 4 4.05 9.25 8.67
CA LEU A 4 3.98 8.82 7.28
C LEU A 4 5.36 8.37 6.78
N LEU A 5 6.44 9.07 7.15
CA LEU A 5 7.80 8.61 6.86
C LEU A 5 8.08 7.27 7.55
N PHE A 6 7.59 7.09 8.77
CA PHE A 6 7.70 5.82 9.49
C PHE A 6 7.00 4.68 8.75
N SER A 7 5.83 4.91 8.13
CA SER A 7 5.18 3.85 7.33
C SER A 7 6.03 3.32 6.18
N LEU A 8 6.94 4.12 5.63
CA LEU A 8 7.83 3.69 4.54
C LEU A 8 8.90 2.69 5.02
N THR A 9 9.18 2.64 6.32
CA THR A 9 10.13 1.68 6.90
C THR A 9 9.67 0.23 6.75
N GLY A 10 8.38 -0.02 6.50
CA GLY A 10 7.87 -1.36 6.19
C GLY A 10 8.56 -1.99 4.98
N ILE A 11 8.95 -1.18 3.99
CA ILE A 11 9.73 -1.63 2.83
C ILE A 11 11.11 -2.14 3.27
N VAL A 12 11.76 -1.40 4.16
CA VAL A 12 13.10 -1.74 4.66
C VAL A 12 13.05 -3.04 5.46
N PHE A 13 12.06 -3.20 6.34
CA PHE A 13 11.89 -4.45 7.09
C PHE A 13 11.54 -5.64 6.18
N GLY A 14 10.66 -5.44 5.20
CA GLY A 14 10.36 -6.46 4.20
C GLY A 14 11.59 -6.90 3.41
N TYR A 15 12.46 -5.95 3.06
CA TYR A 15 13.72 -6.23 2.36
C TYR A 15 14.73 -6.97 3.26
N ILE A 16 14.87 -6.56 4.52
CA ILE A 16 15.73 -7.25 5.50
C ILE A 16 15.30 -8.72 5.63
N LEU A 17 14.01 -9.00 5.68
CA LEU A 17 13.51 -10.38 5.77
C LEU A 17 13.83 -11.22 4.53
N ALA A 18 13.74 -10.63 3.34
CA ALA A 18 14.18 -11.30 2.13
C ALA A 18 15.69 -11.60 2.11
N CYS A 19 16.48 -10.89 2.92
CA CYS A 19 17.90 -11.16 3.11
C CYS A 19 18.16 -12.25 4.15
N ILE A 20 17.32 -12.37 5.18
CA ILE A 20 17.48 -13.36 6.26
C ILE A 20 17.09 -14.78 5.81
N ALA A 21 15.98 -14.93 5.09
CA ALA A 21 15.44 -16.23 4.70
C ALA A 21 15.16 -16.29 3.19
N PRO A 22 16.20 -16.25 2.33
CA PRO A 22 16.03 -16.27 0.89
C PRO A 22 15.39 -17.57 0.37
N GLU A 23 15.54 -18.70 1.08
CA GLU A 23 15.02 -20.00 0.64
C GLU A 23 13.48 -20.05 0.70
N GLU A 24 12.86 -19.32 1.62
CA GLU A 24 11.40 -19.30 1.79
C GLU A 24 10.69 -18.41 0.75
N LEU A 25 11.45 -17.56 0.05
CA LEU A 25 10.91 -16.55 -0.86
C LEU A 25 10.25 -17.13 -2.11
N ASP A 26 10.86 -18.14 -2.71
CA ASP A 26 10.36 -18.72 -3.95
C ASP A 26 9.02 -19.44 -3.74
N VAL A 27 8.89 -20.17 -2.64
CA VAL A 27 7.63 -20.83 -2.25
C VAL A 27 6.60 -19.81 -1.77
N GLY A 28 7.05 -18.77 -1.03
CA GLY A 28 6.21 -17.73 -0.44
C GLY A 28 5.68 -16.68 -1.43
N LYS A 29 6.29 -16.53 -2.61
CA LYS A 29 6.01 -15.44 -3.57
C LYS A 29 4.53 -15.21 -3.85
N LYS A 30 3.76 -16.29 -4.07
CA LYS A 30 2.31 -16.21 -4.35
C LYS A 30 1.56 -15.55 -3.18
N TYR A 31 1.90 -15.90 -1.95
CA TYR A 31 1.24 -15.38 -0.76
C TYR A 31 1.59 -13.91 -0.53
N PHE A 32 2.83 -13.49 -0.77
CA PHE A 32 3.22 -12.08 -0.69
C PHE A 32 2.49 -11.23 -1.74
N VAL A 33 2.34 -11.70 -2.97
CA VAL A 33 1.59 -10.99 -4.02
C VAL A 33 0.10 -10.89 -3.64
N ILE A 34 -0.52 -11.97 -3.19
CA ILE A 34 -1.92 -11.96 -2.75
C ILE A 34 -2.10 -11.02 -1.55
N GLY A 35 -1.23 -11.12 -0.54
CA GLY A 35 -1.26 -10.26 0.63
C GLY A 35 -1.15 -8.79 0.27
N GLN A 36 -0.27 -8.45 -0.68
CA GLN A 36 -0.14 -7.09 -1.19
C GLN A 36 -1.43 -6.59 -1.86
N HIS A 37 -2.11 -7.41 -2.67
CA HIS A 37 -3.40 -7.04 -3.28
C HIS A 37 -4.52 -6.88 -2.25
N VAL A 38 -4.56 -7.75 -1.24
CA VAL A 38 -5.51 -7.65 -0.12
C VAL A 38 -5.29 -6.36 0.65
N LEU A 39 -4.04 -6.04 0.99
CA LEU A 39 -3.68 -4.81 1.69
C LEU A 39 -3.99 -3.57 0.87
N TYR A 40 -3.67 -3.56 -0.44
CA TYR A 40 -4.06 -2.48 -1.34
C TYR A 40 -5.56 -2.23 -1.30
N THR A 41 -6.35 -3.29 -1.45
CA THR A 41 -7.81 -3.23 -1.48
C THR A 41 -8.35 -2.72 -0.16
N LEU A 42 -7.81 -3.19 0.96
CA LEU A 42 -8.22 -2.78 2.30
C LEU A 42 -7.90 -1.29 2.54
N ILE A 43 -6.73 -0.81 2.13
CA ILE A 43 -6.37 0.62 2.20
C ILE A 43 -7.36 1.45 1.38
N VAL A 44 -7.68 1.05 0.15
CA VAL A 44 -8.59 1.79 -0.73
C VAL A 44 -10.02 1.82 -0.20
N ILE A 45 -10.53 0.70 0.32
CA ILE A 45 -11.88 0.64 0.92
C ILE A 45 -11.95 1.53 2.15
N LEU A 46 -10.96 1.41 3.06
CA LEU A 46 -10.91 2.21 4.27
C LEU A 46 -10.82 3.70 3.94
N SER A 47 -9.86 4.10 3.11
CA SER A 47 -9.70 5.51 2.74
C SER A 47 -10.90 6.04 1.97
N GLY A 48 -11.51 5.22 1.10
CA GLY A 48 -12.74 5.57 0.40
C GLY A 48 -13.91 5.83 1.34
N TYR A 49 -14.08 4.99 2.37
CA TYR A 49 -15.09 5.21 3.41
C TYR A 49 -14.91 6.55 4.14
N TYR A 50 -13.69 6.87 4.55
CA TYR A 50 -13.41 8.13 5.24
C TYR A 50 -13.50 9.36 4.31
N ILE A 51 -13.11 9.23 3.04
CA ILE A 51 -13.30 10.31 2.05
C ILE A 51 -14.79 10.51 1.76
N PHE A 52 -15.60 9.45 1.72
CA PHE A 52 -17.05 9.55 1.51
C PHE A 52 -17.74 10.39 2.59
N GLN A 53 -17.30 10.28 3.84
CA GLN A 53 -17.81 11.13 4.94
C GLN A 53 -17.54 12.62 4.73
N ILE A 54 -16.51 12.98 3.96
CA ILE A 54 -16.15 14.36 3.64
C ILE A 54 -16.89 14.83 2.38
N SER A 55 -16.82 14.04 1.30
CA SER A 55 -17.45 14.36 0.02
C SER A 55 -17.65 13.10 -0.85
N SER A 56 -18.90 12.85 -1.23
CA SER A 56 -19.25 11.75 -2.14
C SER A 56 -18.57 11.87 -3.51
N ILE A 57 -18.41 13.10 -4.03
CA ILE A 57 -17.74 13.34 -5.31
C ILE A 57 -16.24 13.01 -5.19
N ALA A 58 -15.59 13.45 -4.12
CA ALA A 58 -14.18 13.13 -3.89
C ALA A 58 -13.96 11.62 -3.73
N CYS A 59 -14.89 10.91 -3.11
CA CYS A 59 -14.85 9.46 -2.98
C CYS A 59 -14.93 8.76 -4.35
N ILE A 60 -15.84 9.17 -5.22
CA ILE A 60 -15.95 8.61 -6.58
C ILE A 60 -14.66 8.82 -7.37
N VAL A 61 -14.11 10.05 -7.34
CA VAL A 61 -12.83 10.36 -8.00
C VAL A 61 -11.70 9.51 -7.43
N TRP A 62 -11.61 9.38 -6.11
CA TRP A 62 -10.63 8.55 -5.43
C TRP A 62 -10.71 7.07 -5.86
N ILE A 63 -11.91 6.49 -5.84
CA ILE A 63 -12.14 5.09 -6.22
C ILE A 63 -11.74 4.87 -7.69
N LEU A 64 -12.11 5.78 -8.59
CA LEU A 64 -11.74 5.71 -10.00
C LEU A 64 -10.21 5.71 -10.17
N VAL A 65 -9.51 6.66 -9.53
CA VAL A 65 -8.04 6.73 -9.55
C VAL A 65 -7.42 5.44 -9.01
N ALA A 66 -7.90 4.95 -7.86
CA ALA A 66 -7.37 3.75 -7.20
C ALA A 66 -7.58 2.48 -8.05
N ILE A 67 -8.74 2.34 -8.70
CA ILE A 67 -9.04 1.20 -9.59
C ILE A 67 -8.20 1.28 -10.86
N THR A 68 -8.15 2.44 -11.52
CA THR A 68 -7.33 2.63 -12.72
C THR A 68 -5.87 2.31 -12.44
N PHE A 69 -5.36 2.76 -11.29
CA PHE A 69 -3.99 2.47 -10.89
C PHE A 69 -3.76 0.98 -10.58
N PHE A 70 -4.72 0.33 -9.92
CA PHE A 70 -4.64 -1.12 -9.67
C PHE A 70 -4.58 -1.93 -10.97
N ILE A 71 -5.42 -1.59 -11.96
CA ILE A 71 -5.40 -2.22 -13.29
C ILE A 71 -4.06 -1.97 -13.98
N LEU A 72 -3.52 -0.75 -13.90
CA LEU A 72 -2.23 -0.40 -14.49
C LEU A 72 -1.09 -1.21 -13.85
N LYS A 73 -1.08 -1.31 -12.51
CA LYS A 73 -0.13 -2.11 -11.74
C LYS A 73 -0.15 -3.58 -12.18
N MET A 74 -1.34 -4.17 -12.34
CA MET A 74 -1.51 -5.55 -12.79
C MET A 74 -0.97 -5.80 -14.20
N LYS A 75 -1.04 -4.79 -15.09
CA LYS A 75 -0.55 -4.88 -16.48
C LYS A 75 0.96 -4.70 -16.59
N LEU A 76 1.52 -3.68 -15.95
CA LEU A 76 2.93 -3.33 -16.11
C LEU A 76 3.87 -4.22 -15.28
N LYS A 77 3.42 -4.74 -14.14
CA LYS A 77 4.20 -5.62 -13.23
C LYS A 77 5.62 -5.08 -12.92
N ASN A 78 5.78 -3.77 -12.87
CA ASN A 78 7.06 -3.11 -12.69
C ASN A 78 7.20 -2.60 -11.24
N LYS A 79 8.39 -2.71 -10.65
CA LYS A 79 8.74 -2.23 -9.31
C LYS A 79 8.37 -0.76 -9.10
N TYR A 80 8.46 0.08 -10.14
CA TYR A 80 8.11 1.51 -10.04
C TYR A 80 6.61 1.76 -9.84
N THR A 81 5.74 0.83 -10.25
CA THR A 81 4.29 0.97 -10.00
C THR A 81 3.94 0.90 -8.52
N GLU A 82 4.80 0.29 -7.71
CA GLU A 82 4.61 0.17 -6.27
C GLU A 82 4.87 1.49 -5.57
N VAL A 83 5.87 2.26 -6.02
CA VAL A 83 6.12 3.63 -5.56
C VAL A 83 4.89 4.50 -5.80
N GLY A 84 4.22 4.32 -6.94
CA GLY A 84 2.96 5.03 -7.24
C GLY A 84 1.82 4.65 -6.28
N SER A 85 1.76 3.40 -5.78
CA SER A 85 0.79 3.03 -4.74
C SER A 85 0.99 3.82 -3.45
N TYR A 86 2.24 4.06 -3.01
CA TYR A 86 2.51 4.90 -1.83
C TYR A 86 2.08 6.34 -2.02
N ILE A 87 2.30 6.91 -3.21
CA ILE A 87 1.86 8.27 -3.53
C ILE A 87 0.33 8.35 -3.43
N ILE A 88 -0.37 7.37 -3.99
CA ILE A 88 -1.83 7.26 -3.89
C ILE A 88 -2.26 7.17 -2.42
N PHE A 89 -1.65 6.29 -1.62
CA PHE A 89 -2.00 6.12 -0.21
C PHE A 89 -1.71 7.35 0.66
N ALA A 90 -0.77 8.21 0.26
CA ALA A 90 -0.51 9.45 0.97
C ALA A 90 -1.65 10.48 0.81
N VAL A 91 -2.39 10.47 -0.29
CA VAL A 91 -3.49 11.41 -0.56
C VAL A 91 -4.53 11.42 0.58
N PRO A 92 -5.15 10.29 0.98
CA PRO A 92 -6.14 10.30 2.06
C PRO A 92 -5.58 10.74 3.41
N TYR A 93 -4.28 10.55 3.67
CA TYR A 93 -3.64 11.03 4.90
C TYR A 93 -3.68 12.56 5.03
N PHE A 94 -3.54 13.29 3.92
CA PHE A 94 -3.58 14.76 3.93
C PHE A 94 -5.00 15.34 3.88
N ILE A 95 -5.97 14.59 3.36
CA ILE A 95 -7.36 15.04 3.25
C ILE A 95 -8.10 14.91 4.58
N ASN A 96 -7.84 13.84 5.33
CA ASN A 96 -8.56 13.55 6.56
C ASN A 96 -7.72 13.90 7.80
N ALA A 97 -8.28 14.73 8.69
CA ALA A 97 -7.62 15.19 9.91
C ALA A 97 -7.84 14.26 11.14
N ASP A 98 -8.66 13.22 11.01
CA ASP A 98 -8.91 12.26 12.08
C ASP A 98 -7.65 11.46 12.41
N ARG A 99 -7.18 11.61 13.66
CA ARG A 99 -5.94 10.97 14.14
C ARG A 99 -6.03 9.45 14.15
N THR A 100 -7.20 8.88 14.45
CA THR A 100 -7.39 7.43 14.52
C THR A 100 -7.28 6.81 13.13
N PHE A 101 -7.93 7.42 12.15
CA PHE A 101 -7.83 7.05 10.74
C PHE A 101 -6.38 7.16 10.24
N GLN A 102 -5.71 8.28 10.54
CA GLN A 102 -4.33 8.49 10.13
C GLN A 102 -3.40 7.38 10.65
N LEU A 103 -3.49 7.03 11.93
CA LEU A 103 -2.70 5.94 12.53
C LEU A 103 -3.01 4.59 11.91
N LEU A 104 -4.29 4.29 11.67
CA LEU A 104 -4.71 3.06 11.01
C LEU A 104 -4.16 2.98 9.58
N LEU A 105 -4.28 4.07 8.82
CA LEU A 105 -3.76 4.18 7.45
C LEU A 105 -2.24 3.98 7.40
N ILE A 106 -1.49 4.64 8.28
CA ILE A 106 -0.03 4.49 8.41
C ILE A 106 0.37 3.04 8.70
N THR A 107 -0.35 2.38 9.61
CA THR A 107 -0.10 0.97 9.97
C THR A 107 -0.33 0.07 8.78
N LEU A 108 -1.39 0.31 8.00
CA LEU A 108 -1.68 -0.46 6.79
C LEU A 108 -0.66 -0.20 5.68
N ILE A 109 -0.21 1.04 5.50
CA ILE A 109 0.87 1.37 4.54
C ILE A 109 2.17 0.67 4.95
N PHE A 110 2.49 0.64 6.25
CA PHE A 110 3.63 -0.11 6.77
C PHE A 110 3.52 -1.60 6.45
N LEU A 111 2.38 -2.21 6.77
CA LEU A 111 2.12 -3.62 6.47
C LEU A 111 2.15 -3.91 4.97
N TYR A 112 1.69 -2.99 4.13
CA TYR A 112 1.77 -3.08 2.67
C TYR A 112 3.21 -3.07 2.17
N GLY A 113 4.08 -2.32 2.85
CA GLY A 113 5.51 -2.29 2.52
C GLY A 113 6.26 -3.57 2.81
N PHE A 114 5.76 -4.39 3.72
CA PHE A 114 6.36 -5.66 4.06
C PHE A 114 6.42 -6.65 2.88
N PRO A 115 5.29 -7.09 2.27
CA PRO A 115 5.34 -7.98 1.11
C PRO A 115 6.04 -7.32 -0.08
N PHE A 116 5.90 -6.00 -0.26
CA PHE A 116 6.59 -5.31 -1.34
C PHE A 116 8.11 -5.38 -1.17
N GLY A 117 8.64 -5.00 -0.01
CA GLY A 117 10.06 -5.05 0.30
C GLY A 117 10.66 -6.43 0.11
N THR A 118 9.90 -7.47 0.47
CA THR A 118 10.29 -8.86 0.27
C THR A 118 10.34 -9.26 -1.21
N LEU A 119 9.38 -8.80 -2.02
CA LEU A 119 9.31 -9.08 -3.46
C LEU A 119 10.38 -8.35 -4.29
N ILE A 120 10.94 -7.23 -3.81
CA ILE A 120 11.96 -6.44 -4.53
C ILE A 120 13.18 -7.29 -4.93
N LYS A 121 13.56 -8.26 -4.09
CA LYS A 121 14.72 -9.14 -4.31
C LYS A 121 14.46 -10.23 -5.36
N ILE A 122 13.20 -10.62 -5.55
CA ILE A 122 12.78 -11.75 -6.41
C ILE A 122 12.35 -11.28 -7.81
N GLN A 123 11.84 -10.04 -7.90
CA GLN A 123 11.48 -9.37 -9.15
C GLN A 123 12.70 -8.79 -9.85
#